data_AF-A0A1V4ZRF0-F1
#
_entry.id   AF-A0A1V4ZRF0-F1
#
_cell.length_a   1.000
_cell.length_b   1.000
_cell.length_c   1.000
_cell.angle_alpha   90.00
_cell.angle_beta   90.00
_cell.angle_gamma   90.00
#
_symmetry.space_group_name_H-M   'P 1'
#
loop_
_entity.id
_entity.type
_entity.pdbx_description
1 polymer ?
#
loop_
_entity_poly.entity_id
_entity_poly.type
_entity_poly.pdbx_seq_one_letter_code
_entity_poly.pdbx_strand_id
1 'polypeptide(L)'
;MGVAVGFSFFSHSIYGGGGPGGFNGNHVVTRHAAGVGMPCIAAACALDAGTQMFGPEATSKVYQDTFGQIDAFKRPMQTIAKAV
;
A
#
# COMPACT_ATOMS: atom_id res chain seq x y z
N MET A 1 6.66 8.05 -13.69
CA MET A 1 5.73 9.19 -13.85
C MET A 1 4.30 8.77 -14.23
N GLY A 2 4.09 7.94 -15.26
CA GLY A 2 2.73 7.58 -15.72
C GLY A 2 1.77 7.02 -14.66
N VAL A 3 2.22 6.09 -13.82
CA VAL A 3 1.39 5.58 -12.70
C VAL A 3 0.97 6.68 -11.73
N ALA A 4 1.86 7.63 -11.41
CA ALA A 4 1.53 8.70 -10.49
C ALA A 4 0.44 9.62 -11.06
N VAL A 5 0.44 9.88 -12.37
CA VAL A 5 -0.61 10.68 -13.03
C VAL A 5 -1.98 10.00 -12.90
N GLY A 6 -2.07 8.72 -13.26
CA GLY A 6 -3.32 7.95 -13.12
C GLY A 6 -3.74 7.80 -11.66
N PHE A 7 -2.80 7.51 -10.77
CA PHE A 7 -3.05 7.38 -9.34
C PHE A 7 -3.58 8.68 -8.74
N SER A 8 -3.00 9.84 -9.07
CA SER A 8 -3.50 11.14 -8.64
C SER A 8 -4.93 11.38 -9.12
N PHE A 9 -5.22 11.11 -10.40
CA PHE A 9 -6.56 11.26 -10.95
C PHE A 9 -7.59 10.34 -10.26
N PHE A 10 -7.28 9.05 -10.10
CA PHE A 10 -8.18 8.07 -9.48
C PHE A 10 -8.19 8.11 -7.94
N SER A 11 -7.43 9.01 -7.31
CA SER A 11 -7.57 9.31 -5.87
C SER A 11 -8.27 10.65 -5.61
N HIS A 12 -8.56 11.43 -6.66
CA HIS A 12 -9.13 12.78 -6.56
C HIS A 12 -10.25 13.01 -7.58
N SER A 13 -10.98 11.96 -8.00
CA SER A 13 -12.06 12.08 -8.96
C SER A 13 -13.21 11.13 -8.65
N ILE A 14 -14.29 11.27 -9.42
CA ILE A 14 -15.53 10.49 -9.30
C ILE A 14 -15.47 9.16 -10.06
N TYR A 15 -14.41 8.90 -10.83
CA TYR A 15 -14.38 7.82 -11.83
C TYR A 15 -13.92 6.46 -11.29
N GLY A 16 -13.81 6.34 -9.96
CA GLY A 16 -13.34 5.14 -9.28
C GLY A 16 -11.99 5.34 -8.59
N GLY A 17 -11.38 4.23 -8.15
CA GLY A 17 -10.20 4.26 -7.30
C GLY A 17 -10.56 4.53 -5.84
N GLY A 18 -9.88 5.47 -5.19
CA GLY A 18 -10.09 5.79 -3.78
C GLY A 18 -8.84 6.33 -3.07
N GLY A 19 -8.79 6.16 -1.75
CA GLY A 19 -7.62 6.49 -0.96
C GLY A 19 -6.40 5.62 -1.29
N PRO A 20 -5.17 6.06 -0.97
CA PRO A 20 -3.93 5.35 -1.33
C PRO A 20 -3.91 3.87 -0.92
N GLY A 21 -4.50 3.52 0.23
CA GLY A 21 -4.53 2.16 0.76
C GLY A 21 -5.39 1.17 -0.04
N GLY A 22 -6.25 1.65 -0.94
CA GLY A 22 -7.08 0.79 -1.80
C GLY A 22 -6.35 0.24 -3.04
N PHE A 23 -5.16 0.76 -3.35
CA PHE A 23 -4.40 0.36 -4.54
C PHE A 23 -3.42 -0.79 -4.27
N ASN A 24 -3.10 -1.55 -5.31
CA ASN A 24 -2.09 -2.61 -5.25
C ASN A 24 -1.39 -2.80 -6.62
N GLY A 25 -0.35 -3.63 -6.65
CA GLY A 25 0.45 -3.86 -7.87
C GLY A 25 -0.29 -4.51 -9.03
N ASN A 26 -1.49 -5.07 -8.80
CA ASN A 26 -2.34 -5.64 -9.84
C ASN A 26 -3.49 -4.69 -10.25
N HIS A 27 -3.82 -3.69 -9.42
CA HIS A 27 -4.88 -2.73 -9.70
C HIS A 27 -4.57 -1.98 -11.01
N VAL A 28 -5.58 -1.87 -11.88
CA VAL A 28 -5.40 -1.38 -13.27
C VAL A 28 -4.73 0.00 -13.33
N VAL A 29 -4.96 0.85 -12.33
CA VAL A 29 -4.36 2.19 -12.23
C VAL A 29 -2.88 2.18 -11.85
N THR A 30 -2.45 1.23 -11.01
CA THR A 30 -1.12 1.24 -10.35
C THR A 30 -0.17 0.15 -10.84
N ARG A 31 -0.63 -0.76 -11.71
CA ARG A 31 0.17 -1.88 -12.23
C ARG A 31 1.30 -1.50 -13.21
N HIS A 32 1.37 -0.25 -13.66
CA HIS A 32 2.27 0.12 -14.76
C HIS A 32 3.71 0.47 -14.33
N ALA A 33 4.00 0.55 -13.03
CA ALA A 33 5.30 0.99 -12.51
C ALA A 33 6.22 -0.17 -12.08
N ALA A 34 6.16 -1.32 -12.77
CA ALA A 34 7.09 -2.47 -12.64
C ALA A 34 7.77 -2.63 -11.26
N GLY A 35 6.99 -2.69 -10.17
CA GLY A 35 7.49 -2.86 -8.80
C GLY A 35 8.03 -1.62 -8.07
N VAL A 36 8.32 -0.51 -8.75
CA VAL A 36 8.92 0.68 -8.14
C VAL A 36 7.91 1.69 -7.58
N GLY A 37 6.65 1.64 -8.02
CA GLY A 37 5.61 2.57 -7.55
C GLY A 37 4.96 2.18 -6.22
N MET A 38 4.63 0.90 -6.04
CA MET A 38 3.89 0.42 -4.87
C MET A 38 4.62 0.60 -3.52
N PRO A 39 5.95 0.42 -3.43
CA PRO A 39 6.66 0.66 -2.16
C PRO A 39 6.47 2.07 -1.61
N CYS A 40 6.40 3.10 -2.47
CA CYS A 40 6.15 4.48 -2.06
C CYS A 40 4.74 4.67 -1.49
N ILE A 41 3.74 4.02 -2.08
CA ILE A 41 2.35 4.06 -1.59
C ILE A 41 2.23 3.37 -0.23
N ALA A 42 2.87 2.20 -0.06
CA ALA A 42 2.88 1.49 1.21
C ALA A 42 3.52 2.35 2.34
N ALA A 43 4.63 3.04 2.03
CA ALA A 43 5.25 3.96 2.97
C ALA A 43 4.34 5.15 3.33
N ALA A 44 3.64 5.74 2.35
CA ALA A 44 2.70 6.83 2.60
C ALA A 44 1.53 6.40 3.51
N CYS A 45 0.95 5.21 3.29
CA CYS A 45 -0.10 4.67 4.15
C CYS A 45 0.38 4.39 5.58
N ALA A 46 1.63 3.94 5.76
CA ALA A 46 2.20 3.69 7.08
C ALA A 46 2.49 4.97 7.87
N LEU A 47 2.68 6.10 7.19
CA LEU A 47 2.90 7.42 7.79
C LEU A 47 1.59 8.20 8.01
N ASP A 48 0.46 7.68 7.53
CA ASP A 48 -0.83 8.35 7.70
C ASP A 48 -1.26 8.37 9.17
N ALA A 49 -1.59 9.55 9.69
CA ALA A 49 -2.02 9.74 11.07
C ALA A 49 -3.55 9.59 11.25
N GLY A 50 -4.18 8.70 10.48
CA GLY A 50 -5.62 8.46 10.50
C GLY A 50 -6.43 9.49 9.71
N THR A 51 -5.90 9.99 8.59
CA THR A 51 -6.62 10.95 7.74
C THR A 51 -7.53 10.24 6.72
N GLN A 52 -7.32 8.94 6.50
CA GLN A 52 -8.08 8.14 5.54
C GLN A 52 -9.34 7.51 6.17
N MET A 53 -10.47 7.62 5.47
CA MET A 53 -11.69 6.86 5.80
C MET A 53 -11.46 5.35 5.65
N PHE A 54 -10.81 4.94 4.55
CA PHE A 54 -10.47 3.54 4.27
C PHE A 54 -9.03 3.24 4.68
N GLY A 55 -8.71 3.48 5.96
CA GLY A 55 -7.41 3.15 6.55
C GLY A 55 -7.19 1.63 6.70
N PRO A 56 -5.97 1.19 7.07
CA PRO A 56 -5.66 -0.21 7.35
C PRO A 56 -6.56 -0.83 8.43
N GLU A 57 -7.00 -0.03 9.41
CA GLU A 57 -7.91 -0.46 10.48
C GLU A 57 -9.29 -0.86 9.94
N ALA A 58 -9.75 -0.18 8.90
CA ALA A 58 -11.05 -0.41 8.29
C ALA A 58 -11.02 -1.55 7.25
N THR A 59 -9.89 -1.75 6.57
CA THR A 59 -9.80 -2.64 5.39
C THR A 59 -8.99 -3.91 5.62
N SER A 60 -8.05 -3.89 6.57
CA SER A 60 -6.98 -4.89 6.68
C SER A 60 -6.78 -5.41 8.10
N LYS A 61 -7.75 -5.21 9.00
CA LYS A 61 -7.66 -5.62 10.41
C LYS A 61 -7.24 -7.08 10.62
N VAL A 62 -7.84 -8.01 9.88
CA VAL A 62 -7.52 -9.45 9.99
C VAL A 62 -6.06 -9.72 9.60
N TYR A 63 -5.49 -8.99 8.65
CA TYR A 63 -4.08 -9.14 8.27
C TYR A 63 -3.14 -8.69 9.39
N GLN A 64 -3.46 -7.59 10.07
CA GLN A 64 -2.69 -7.14 11.24
C GLN A 64 -2.74 -8.17 12.37
N ASP A 65 -3.92 -8.72 12.65
CA ASP A 65 -4.11 -9.67 13.76
C ASP A 65 -3.47 -11.04 13.49
N THR A 66 -3.33 -11.43 12.23
CA THR A 66 -2.76 -12.73 11.81
C THR A 66 -1.32 -12.59 11.31
N PHE A 67 -1.11 -12.06 10.10
CA PHE A 67 0.19 -11.89 9.48
C PHE A 67 1.10 -10.92 10.24
N GLY A 68 0.55 -9.97 11.00
CA GLY A 68 1.32 -9.08 11.86
C GLY A 68 2.03 -9.77 13.05
N GLN A 69 1.70 -11.02 13.34
CA GLN A 69 2.41 -11.88 14.32
C GLN A 69 3.57 -12.67 13.67
N ILE A 70 3.57 -12.70 12.33
CA ILE A 70 4.58 -13.09 11.34
C ILE A 70 5.96 -12.43 11.46
N ASP A 71 6.98 -12.93 12.16
CA ASP A 71 8.28 -12.20 12.24
C ASP A 71 8.88 -11.88 10.87
N ALA A 72 8.80 -12.81 9.91
CA ALA A 72 9.25 -12.60 8.53
C ALA A 72 8.44 -11.53 7.78
N PHE A 73 7.16 -11.31 8.13
CA PHE A 73 6.30 -10.29 7.52
C PHE A 73 6.35 -8.95 8.26
N LYS A 74 6.48 -8.97 9.59
CA LYS A 74 6.55 -7.80 10.46
C LYS A 74 7.91 -7.11 10.39
N ARG A 75 8.99 -7.88 10.25
CA ARG A 75 10.38 -7.41 10.22
C ARG A 75 11.13 -7.99 9.01
N PRO A 76 10.65 -7.73 7.78
CA PRO A 76 11.20 -8.36 6.58
C PRO A 76 12.65 -7.95 6.33
N MET A 77 13.00 -6.67 6.52
CA MET A 77 14.37 -6.18 6.30
C MET A 77 15.38 -6.88 7.21
N GLN A 78 15.08 -7.02 8.51
CA GLN A 78 15.96 -7.71 9.45
C GLN A 78 16.05 -9.20 9.15
N THR A 79 14.95 -9.82 8.71
CA THR A 79 14.92 -11.24 8.35
C THR A 79 15.79 -11.52 7.13
N ILE A 80 15.67 -10.69 6.09
CA ILE A 80 16.48 -10.80 4.86
C ILE A 80 17.96 -10.53 5.16
N ALA A 81 18.27 -9.47 5.92
CA ALA A 81 19.65 -9.12 6.24
C ALA A 81 20.41 -10.19 7.05
N LYS A 82 19.70 -11.04 7.81
CA LYS A 82 20.31 -12.19 8.51
C LYS A 82 20.55 -13.41 7.62
N ALA A 83 19.88 -13.47 6.47
CA ALA A 83 19.94 -14.60 5.55
C ALA A 83 20.97 -14.39 4.41
N VAL A 84 21.56 -13.19 4.34
CA VAL A 84 22.63 -12.80 3.41
C VAL A 84 23.94 -12.72 4.18
#